data_AF-A0A2P8IE43-F1
#
_entry.id   AF-A0A2P8IE43-F1
#
_cell.length_a   1.000
_cell.length_b   1.000
_cell.length_c   1.000
_cell.angle_alpha   90.00
_cell.angle_beta   90.00
_cell.angle_gamma   90.00
#
_symmetry.space_group_name_H-M   'P 1'
#
loop_
_entity.id
_entity.type
_entity.pdbx_description
1 polymer ?
#
loop_
_entity_poly.entity_id
_entity_poly.type
_entity_poly.pdbx_seq_one_letter_code
_entity_poly.pdbx_strand_id
1 'polypeptide(L)'
;MTGLAVTLWAGRPWETTALTWLGQWSPLRVAIVSIIVGILILQMWNHRSERDSESIPQKMRPLSARSIVLSAIILLGIGITATVLLLKKFGNGTPSEQLDAIRTASTIIIGTGGAAALLLAARRQRATELTLTHQQDVARSTEHDATERRITELFTKAVEQLGSEKFAVRHGGLYALERLAQDNPRHRQTVVNVLCAYLRAPYESDFAPTAPTRQKLRRPYRIQPIFRQTVEASPPGTKSTPSIESDLKQEREVRLAAQLILNVHLRSPTLQESMSDDFWPDIDLDLRGATLIDFDLSTCVVRRANFGSAVFAGTTNFDGTIFTAPAHFRNSRFDENASFEKSSFQGIAIFAEATFNGYTTFAKAEFRRPTSFIDANFEGVVNFVRVQFNRKAYYTSARFKKDASFWRSRFSRRAEFNDTIFQQLAYFGYCRFKRNATFFGSRFERKADFVKCRFGSAAIFSQAHFVTNSDFSHASFQGSTTFRLCHFQKSADFTEAQFKHDASFEQVIFARVANLSDVKFEGVNTSFKSAQFIGPLLCSDPSTLARSEFSTALVRLAGTNKDFWWPLKFSLVGSQNLGDDWGVLIDTGAVVGSDTLTRPTT
;
A
#
# COMPACT_ATOMS: atom_id res chain seq x y z
N MET A 1 -15.00 -82.19 16.40
CA MET A 1 -14.95 -82.52 17.85
C MET A 1 -15.58 -81.35 18.57
N THR A 2 -16.74 -81.37 19.21
CA THR A 2 -17.72 -82.36 19.70
C THR A 2 -19.11 -81.70 19.48
N GLY A 3 -20.22 -82.34 19.10
CA GLY A 3 -20.76 -83.61 19.55
C GLY A 3 -21.95 -83.36 20.50
N LEU A 4 -23.16 -83.30 19.94
CA LEU A 4 -24.42 -83.80 20.51
C LEU A 4 -24.68 -83.64 22.03
N ALA A 5 -25.64 -82.77 22.39
CA ALA A 5 -26.62 -83.08 23.45
C ALA A 5 -27.85 -82.15 23.38
N VAL A 6 -29.02 -82.77 23.38
CA VAL A 6 -30.33 -82.23 23.82
C VAL A 6 -31.15 -81.39 22.82
N THR A 7 -31.56 -82.06 21.74
CA THR A 7 -32.98 -82.10 21.38
C THR A 7 -33.82 -82.50 22.60
N LEU A 8 -34.50 -81.55 23.27
CA LEU A 8 -35.66 -81.76 24.17
C LEU A 8 -36.20 -80.41 24.73
N TRP A 9 -36.54 -79.45 23.86
CA TRP A 9 -37.32 -78.26 24.29
C TRP A 9 -38.10 -77.59 23.15
N ALA A 10 -38.73 -78.39 22.29
CA ALA A 10 -39.57 -77.90 21.19
C ALA A 10 -40.95 -78.60 21.22
N GLY A 11 -41.69 -78.41 22.33
CA GLY A 11 -42.94 -79.13 22.56
C GLY A 11 -43.88 -78.51 23.59
N ARG A 12 -44.02 -77.19 23.63
CA ARG A 12 -45.14 -76.52 24.34
C ARG A 12 -45.70 -75.34 23.53
N PRO A 13 -47.02 -75.28 23.27
CA PRO A 13 -47.64 -74.13 22.60
C PRO A 13 -47.70 -72.96 23.59
N TRP A 14 -46.94 -71.90 23.34
CA TRP A 14 -46.97 -70.68 24.16
C TRP A 14 -48.12 -69.73 23.77
N GLU A 15 -48.78 -69.97 22.64
CA GLU A 15 -49.92 -69.18 22.17
C GLU A 15 -51.14 -69.33 23.10
N THR A 16 -51.34 -70.50 23.70
CA THR A 16 -52.46 -70.74 24.62
C THR A 16 -52.18 -70.23 26.05
N THR A 17 -50.93 -70.20 26.49
CA THR A 17 -50.54 -69.63 27.80
C THR A 17 -50.52 -68.11 27.80
N ALA A 18 -50.15 -67.46 26.69
CA ALA A 18 -50.20 -66.00 26.59
C ALA A 18 -51.64 -65.46 26.58
N LEU A 19 -52.55 -66.12 25.85
CA LEU A 19 -53.97 -65.71 25.77
C LEU A 19 -54.73 -65.96 27.08
N THR A 20 -54.40 -67.02 27.82
CA THR A 20 -54.97 -67.28 29.16
C THR A 20 -54.41 -66.36 30.24
N TRP A 21 -53.12 -66.00 30.15
CA TRP A 21 -52.49 -65.00 31.03
C TRP A 21 -53.05 -63.58 30.82
N LEU A 22 -53.31 -63.18 29.58
CA LEU A 22 -53.98 -61.91 29.26
C LEU A 22 -55.46 -61.89 29.66
N GLY A 23 -56.13 -63.04 29.66
CA GLY A 23 -57.53 -63.18 30.07
C GLY A 23 -57.81 -62.87 31.54
N GLN A 24 -56.79 -62.90 32.40
CA GLN A 24 -56.92 -62.57 33.84
C GLN A 24 -56.87 -61.06 34.14
N TRP A 25 -56.56 -60.23 33.13
CA TRP A 25 -56.38 -58.79 33.33
C TRP A 25 -57.69 -58.04 33.13
N SER A 26 -57.96 -57.03 33.97
CA SER A 26 -59.09 -56.13 33.73
C SER A 26 -58.86 -55.35 32.42
N PRO A 27 -59.91 -55.05 31.64
CA PRO A 27 -59.79 -54.39 30.33
C PRO A 27 -59.14 -53.00 30.45
N LEU A 28 -59.27 -52.36 31.60
CA LEU A 28 -58.59 -51.12 31.94
C LEU A 28 -57.06 -51.28 31.91
N ARG A 29 -56.52 -52.39 32.43
CA ARG A 29 -55.08 -52.65 32.44
C ARG A 29 -54.53 -52.98 31.06
N VAL A 30 -55.30 -53.70 30.23
CA VAL A 30 -54.92 -53.98 28.83
C VAL A 30 -54.87 -52.70 28.00
N ALA A 31 -55.83 -51.80 28.20
CA ALA A 31 -55.86 -50.48 27.54
C ALA A 31 -54.69 -49.60 27.98
N ILE A 32 -54.40 -49.54 29.29
CA ILE A 32 -53.27 -48.77 29.84
C ILE A 32 -51.93 -49.30 29.30
N VAL A 33 -51.73 -50.62 29.28
CA VAL A 33 -50.49 -51.23 28.74
C VAL A 33 -50.35 -50.93 27.25
N SER A 34 -51.43 -50.99 26.48
CA SER A 34 -51.40 -50.66 25.04
C SER A 34 -51.07 -49.19 24.78
N ILE A 35 -51.58 -48.28 25.61
CA ILE A 35 -51.26 -46.84 25.55
C ILE A 35 -49.78 -46.61 25.92
N ILE A 36 -49.30 -47.25 26.98
CA ILE A 36 -47.90 -47.12 27.42
C ILE A 36 -46.94 -47.68 26.36
N VAL A 37 -47.25 -48.82 25.76
CA VAL A 37 -46.48 -49.40 24.65
C VAL A 37 -46.52 -48.47 23.42
N GLY A 38 -47.68 -47.88 23.11
CA GLY A 38 -47.80 -46.89 22.03
C GLY A 38 -46.95 -45.63 22.27
N ILE A 39 -46.94 -45.12 23.51
CA ILE A 39 -46.11 -43.97 23.92
C ILE A 39 -44.63 -44.34 23.87
N LEU A 40 -44.23 -45.52 24.36
CA LEU A 40 -42.84 -46.00 24.32
C LEU A 40 -42.33 -46.21 22.89
N ILE A 41 -43.17 -46.72 21.98
CA ILE A 41 -42.83 -46.85 20.56
C ILE A 41 -42.68 -45.46 19.92
N LEU A 42 -43.56 -44.51 20.23
CA LEU A 42 -43.44 -43.11 19.79
C LEU A 42 -42.17 -42.43 20.34
N GLN A 43 -41.83 -42.66 21.60
CA GLN A 43 -40.62 -42.12 22.23
C GLN A 43 -39.34 -42.75 21.69
N MET A 44 -39.31 -44.09 21.51
CA MET A 44 -38.18 -44.79 20.88
C MET A 44 -37.96 -44.33 19.44
N TRP A 45 -39.04 -44.02 18.71
CA TRP A 45 -38.93 -43.55 17.35
C TRP A 45 -38.44 -42.10 17.27
N ASN A 46 -38.86 -41.24 18.21
CA ASN A 46 -38.36 -39.88 18.33
C ASN A 46 -36.86 -39.86 18.68
N HIS A 47 -36.41 -40.75 19.59
CA HIS A 47 -35.04 -40.77 20.07
C HIS A 47 -34.04 -41.42 19.09
N ARG A 48 -34.50 -42.26 18.14
CA ARG A 48 -33.66 -42.78 17.05
C ARG A 48 -33.33 -41.73 15.97
N SER A 49 -34.08 -40.63 15.91
CA SER A 49 -33.86 -39.52 14.97
C SER A 49 -32.74 -38.56 15.39
N GLU A 50 -32.24 -38.65 16.63
CA GLU A 50 -31.25 -37.71 17.18
C GLU A 50 -29.80 -38.19 17.06
N ARG A 51 -29.55 -39.42 16.59
CA ARG A 51 -28.19 -40.00 16.60
C ARG A 51 -27.34 -39.72 15.34
N ASP A 52 -27.92 -39.13 14.31
CA ASP A 52 -27.22 -38.76 13.07
C ASP A 52 -27.40 -37.27 12.73
N SER A 53 -26.58 -36.36 13.29
CA SER A 53 -26.16 -35.11 12.62
C SER A 53 -25.20 -34.25 13.46
N GLU A 54 -23.91 -34.31 13.11
CA GLU A 54 -23.01 -33.18 13.31
C GLU A 54 -23.30 -32.09 12.26
N SER A 55 -23.45 -30.85 12.74
CA SER A 55 -23.29 -29.55 12.05
C SER A 55 -23.98 -29.32 10.68
N ILE A 56 -25.28 -29.01 10.66
CA ILE A 56 -25.92 -28.15 9.64
C ILE A 56 -27.01 -27.29 10.34
N PRO A 57 -27.11 -25.96 10.09
CA PRO A 57 -28.11 -25.10 10.71
C PRO A 57 -29.55 -25.54 10.34
N GLN A 58 -30.41 -25.62 11.36
CA GLN A 58 -31.76 -26.19 11.32
C GLN A 58 -32.68 -25.51 10.29
N LYS A 59 -32.85 -26.14 9.12
CA LYS A 59 -34.17 -26.15 8.45
C LYS A 59 -34.92 -27.37 8.98
N MET A 60 -35.93 -27.14 9.82
CA MET A 60 -36.79 -28.18 10.41
C MET A 60 -37.23 -29.18 9.33
N ARG A 61 -36.70 -30.40 9.37
CA ARG A 61 -37.12 -31.46 8.44
C ARG A 61 -38.56 -31.84 8.78
N PRO A 62 -39.51 -31.75 7.85
CA PRO A 62 -40.89 -32.13 8.13
C PRO A 62 -40.96 -33.64 8.41
N LEU A 63 -41.74 -34.02 9.43
CA LEU A 63 -42.12 -35.41 9.67
C LEU A 63 -42.69 -36.01 8.36
N SER A 64 -42.18 -37.18 7.97
CA SER A 64 -42.55 -37.84 6.71
C SER A 64 -44.07 -38.01 6.59
N ALA A 65 -44.62 -37.77 5.40
CA ALA A 65 -46.06 -38.01 5.15
C ALA A 65 -46.50 -39.43 5.54
N ARG A 66 -45.58 -40.41 5.45
CA ARG A 66 -45.81 -41.79 5.85
C ARG A 66 -45.94 -41.95 7.35
N SER A 67 -45.16 -41.20 8.15
CA SER A 67 -45.20 -41.30 9.61
C SER A 67 -46.54 -40.85 10.16
N ILE A 68 -47.04 -39.71 9.68
CA ILE A 68 -48.28 -39.10 10.14
C ILE A 68 -49.50 -39.92 9.71
N VAL A 69 -49.49 -40.42 8.45
CA VAL A 69 -50.55 -41.33 7.97
C VAL A 69 -50.56 -42.61 8.80
N LEU A 70 -49.39 -43.17 9.12
CA LEU A 70 -49.29 -44.33 10.00
C LEU A 70 -49.84 -44.01 11.40
N SER A 71 -49.49 -42.86 11.99
CA SER A 71 -50.02 -42.43 13.29
C SER A 71 -51.53 -42.24 13.28
N ALA A 72 -52.10 -41.67 12.21
CA ALA A 72 -53.54 -41.50 12.06
C ALA A 72 -54.26 -42.86 11.89
N ILE A 73 -53.68 -43.77 11.11
CA ILE A 73 -54.19 -45.14 10.94
C ILE A 73 -54.10 -45.90 12.27
N ILE A 74 -53.01 -45.76 13.01
CA ILE A 74 -52.83 -46.38 14.33
C ILE A 74 -53.88 -45.84 15.32
N LEU A 75 -54.10 -44.52 15.36
CA LEU A 75 -55.12 -43.90 16.23
C LEU A 75 -56.54 -44.37 15.87
N LEU A 76 -56.87 -44.44 14.57
CA LEU A 76 -58.14 -44.99 14.09
C LEU A 76 -58.28 -46.47 14.45
N GLY A 77 -57.21 -47.26 14.26
CA GLY A 77 -57.17 -48.69 14.60
C GLY A 77 -57.36 -48.94 16.10
N ILE A 78 -56.75 -48.13 16.96
CA ILE A 78 -56.94 -48.17 18.41
C ILE A 78 -58.39 -47.83 18.76
N GLY A 79 -58.97 -46.78 18.18
CA GLY A 79 -60.37 -46.40 18.39
C GLY A 79 -61.35 -47.50 17.99
N ILE A 80 -61.17 -48.09 16.80
CA ILE A 80 -61.99 -49.20 16.30
C ILE A 80 -61.86 -50.42 17.22
N THR A 81 -60.65 -50.77 17.63
CA THR A 81 -60.40 -51.93 18.49
C THR A 81 -61.02 -51.72 19.88
N ALA A 82 -60.89 -50.53 20.46
CA ALA A 82 -61.51 -50.17 21.73
C ALA A 82 -63.05 -50.25 21.65
N THR A 83 -63.65 -49.74 20.57
CA THR A 83 -65.10 -49.84 20.33
C THR A 83 -65.56 -51.28 20.20
N VAL A 84 -64.86 -52.12 19.42
CA VAL A 84 -65.20 -53.54 19.26
C VAL A 84 -65.07 -54.30 20.59
N LEU A 85 -64.04 -54.02 21.38
CA LEU A 85 -63.86 -54.64 22.70
C LEU A 85 -64.94 -54.21 23.69
N LEU A 86 -65.34 -52.94 23.69
CA LEU A 86 -66.43 -52.43 24.53
C LEU A 86 -67.76 -53.09 24.15
N LEU A 87 -68.07 -53.16 22.85
CA LEU A 87 -69.30 -53.81 22.34
C LEU A 87 -69.30 -55.32 22.60
N LYS A 88 -68.18 -56.02 22.44
CA LYS A 88 -68.09 -57.47 22.70
C LYS A 88 -68.22 -57.81 24.19
N LYS A 89 -67.75 -56.91 25.07
CA LYS A 89 -67.75 -57.13 26.53
C LYS A 89 -69.04 -56.72 27.21
N PHE A 90 -69.68 -55.64 26.76
CA PHE A 90 -70.88 -55.07 27.37
C PHE A 90 -72.14 -55.16 26.49
N GLY A 91 -72.01 -55.64 25.25
CA GLY A 91 -73.13 -55.77 24.30
C GLY A 91 -74.14 -56.87 24.63
N ASN A 92 -73.82 -57.79 25.55
CA ASN A 92 -74.75 -58.81 26.05
C ASN A 92 -75.18 -58.56 27.51
N GLY A 93 -74.88 -57.36 28.05
CA GLY A 93 -75.23 -56.96 29.42
C GLY A 93 -76.68 -56.48 29.56
N THR A 94 -76.99 -55.87 30.71
CA THR A 94 -78.31 -55.26 30.97
C THR A 94 -78.58 -54.09 30.01
N PRO A 95 -79.86 -53.74 29.73
CA PRO A 95 -80.20 -52.68 28.77
C PRO A 95 -79.52 -51.32 29.05
N SER A 96 -79.24 -51.00 30.32
CA SER A 96 -78.50 -49.79 30.71
C SER A 96 -77.02 -49.84 30.33
N GLU A 97 -76.36 -50.99 30.47
CA GLU A 97 -74.93 -51.18 30.15
C GLU A 97 -74.68 -51.12 28.63
N GLN A 98 -75.62 -51.62 27.82
CA GLN A 98 -75.57 -51.50 26.37
C GLN A 98 -75.63 -50.03 25.92
N LEU A 99 -76.50 -49.22 26.53
CA LEU A 99 -76.68 -47.82 26.17
C LEU A 99 -75.42 -46.98 26.48
N ASP A 100 -74.81 -47.19 27.65
CA ASP A 100 -73.57 -46.52 28.03
C ASP A 100 -72.38 -46.96 27.17
N ALA A 101 -72.32 -48.24 26.77
CA ALA A 101 -71.32 -48.74 25.84
C ALA A 101 -71.45 -48.09 24.45
N ILE A 102 -72.67 -47.96 23.92
CA ILE A 102 -72.93 -47.28 22.64
C ILE A 102 -72.57 -45.79 22.73
N ARG A 103 -72.93 -45.12 23.83
CA ARG A 103 -72.63 -43.70 24.05
C ARG A 103 -71.12 -43.45 24.11
N THR A 104 -70.41 -44.29 24.84
CA THR A 104 -68.94 -44.20 24.99
C THR A 104 -68.22 -44.59 23.69
N ALA A 105 -68.70 -45.60 22.96
CA ALA A 105 -68.19 -45.94 21.64
C ALA A 105 -68.34 -44.77 20.65
N SER A 106 -69.48 -44.08 20.68
CA SER A 106 -69.76 -42.93 19.83
C SER A 106 -68.82 -41.75 20.13
N THR A 107 -68.53 -41.46 21.40
CA THR A 107 -67.60 -40.39 21.79
C THR A 107 -66.15 -40.71 21.40
N ILE A 108 -65.73 -41.98 21.47
CA ILE A 108 -64.40 -42.42 21.02
C ILE A 108 -64.25 -42.24 19.52
N ILE A 109 -65.26 -42.62 18.72
CA ILE A 109 -65.24 -42.46 17.26
C ILE A 109 -65.16 -40.97 16.88
N ILE A 110 -65.99 -40.12 17.52
CA ILE A 110 -65.99 -38.68 17.27
C ILE A 110 -64.65 -38.04 17.70
N GLY A 111 -64.12 -38.42 18.88
CA GLY A 111 -62.86 -37.90 19.40
C GLY A 111 -61.64 -38.30 18.56
N THR A 112 -61.57 -39.56 18.12
CA THR A 112 -60.49 -40.06 17.26
C THR A 112 -60.57 -39.48 15.85
N GLY A 113 -61.78 -39.34 15.29
CA GLY A 113 -62.02 -38.66 14.02
C GLY A 113 -61.64 -37.17 14.07
N GLY A 114 -62.01 -36.47 15.14
CA GLY A 114 -61.67 -35.05 15.36
C GLY A 114 -60.16 -34.83 15.54
N ALA A 115 -59.47 -35.70 16.29
CA ALA A 115 -58.02 -35.65 16.44
C ALA A 115 -57.28 -35.89 15.11
N ALA A 116 -57.75 -36.86 14.31
CA ALA A 116 -57.21 -37.11 12.97
C ALA A 116 -57.43 -35.90 12.03
N ALA A 117 -58.61 -35.26 12.10
CA ALA A 117 -58.92 -34.05 11.33
C ALA A 117 -58.02 -32.86 11.71
N LEU A 118 -57.79 -32.63 13.01
CA LEU A 118 -56.88 -31.58 13.50
C LEU A 118 -55.42 -31.83 13.08
N LEU A 119 -54.96 -33.09 13.12
CA LEU A 119 -53.63 -33.46 12.62
C LEU A 119 -53.47 -33.18 11.12
N LEU A 120 -54.50 -33.50 10.33
CA LEU A 120 -54.52 -33.20 8.89
C LEU A 120 -54.55 -31.69 8.61
N ALA A 121 -55.36 -30.93 9.37
CA ALA A 121 -55.42 -29.48 9.27
C ALA A 121 -54.08 -28.81 9.63
N ALA A 122 -53.44 -29.23 10.74
CA ALA A 122 -52.13 -28.74 11.16
C ALA A 122 -51.03 -29.08 10.14
N ARG A 123 -51.09 -30.24 9.46
CA ARG A 123 -50.17 -30.56 8.36
C ARG A 123 -50.39 -29.64 7.17
N ARG A 124 -51.65 -29.41 6.77
CA ARG A 124 -51.95 -28.50 5.66
C ARG A 124 -51.41 -27.11 5.96
N GLN A 125 -51.61 -26.61 7.18
CA GLN A 125 -51.11 -25.32 7.62
C GLN A 125 -49.57 -25.24 7.59
N ARG A 126 -48.86 -26.24 8.14
CA ARG A 126 -47.38 -26.27 8.09
C ARG A 126 -46.84 -26.40 6.67
N ALA A 127 -47.52 -27.15 5.80
CA ALA A 127 -47.13 -27.26 4.40
C ALA A 127 -47.29 -25.92 3.67
N THR A 128 -48.36 -25.17 3.95
CA THR A 128 -48.56 -23.82 3.39
C THR A 128 -47.53 -22.82 3.93
N GLU A 129 -47.21 -22.84 5.23
CA GLU A 129 -46.18 -21.98 5.83
C GLU A 129 -44.78 -22.25 5.24
N LEU A 130 -44.44 -23.52 5.03
CA LEU A 130 -43.16 -23.91 4.44
C LEU A 130 -43.08 -23.54 2.95
N THR A 131 -44.21 -23.62 2.24
CA THR A 131 -44.30 -23.17 0.84
C THR A 131 -44.17 -21.66 0.73
N LEU A 132 -44.81 -20.89 1.63
CA LEU A 132 -44.70 -19.44 1.68
C LEU A 132 -43.28 -18.97 1.99
N THR A 133 -42.60 -19.60 2.95
CA THR A 133 -41.20 -19.27 3.27
C THR A 133 -40.27 -19.62 2.11
N HIS A 134 -40.48 -20.76 1.44
CA HIS A 134 -39.73 -21.09 0.23
C HIS A 134 -40.00 -20.09 -0.91
N GLN A 135 -41.26 -19.69 -1.11
CA GLN A 135 -41.63 -18.66 -2.08
C GLN A 135 -40.98 -17.32 -1.77
N GLN A 136 -40.90 -16.90 -0.51
CA GLN A 136 -40.21 -15.68 -0.10
C GLN A 136 -38.71 -15.76 -0.34
N ASP A 137 -38.06 -16.89 -0.02
CA ASP A 137 -36.64 -17.10 -0.29
C ASP A 137 -36.35 -17.03 -1.81
N VAL A 138 -37.19 -17.67 -2.63
CA VAL A 138 -37.08 -17.65 -4.10
C VAL A 138 -37.39 -16.24 -4.66
N ALA A 139 -38.38 -15.53 -4.11
CA ALA A 139 -38.69 -14.16 -4.50
C ALA A 139 -37.50 -13.23 -4.21
N ARG A 140 -36.88 -13.35 -3.03
CA ARG A 140 -35.70 -12.55 -2.68
C ARG A 140 -34.50 -12.86 -3.57
N SER A 141 -34.25 -14.14 -3.89
CA SER A 141 -33.16 -14.49 -4.81
C SER A 141 -33.43 -14.00 -6.23
N THR A 142 -34.68 -14.09 -6.70
CA THR A 142 -35.05 -13.60 -8.04
C THR A 142 -35.00 -12.08 -8.16
N GLU A 143 -35.40 -11.33 -7.13
CA GLU A 143 -35.23 -9.87 -7.09
C GLU A 143 -33.75 -9.47 -7.07
N HIS A 144 -32.92 -10.17 -6.31
CA HIS A 144 -31.48 -9.94 -6.29
C HIS A 144 -30.86 -10.22 -7.67
N ASP A 145 -31.17 -11.38 -8.27
CA ASP A 145 -30.71 -11.75 -9.61
C ASP A 145 -31.16 -10.76 -10.68
N ALA A 146 -32.41 -10.26 -10.60
CA ALA A 146 -32.93 -9.26 -11.53
C ALA A 146 -32.21 -7.91 -11.38
N THR A 147 -31.89 -7.51 -10.15
CA THR A 147 -31.14 -6.28 -9.86
C THR A 147 -29.72 -6.35 -10.40
N GLU A 148 -29.00 -7.45 -10.15
CA GLU A 148 -27.64 -7.68 -10.66
C GLU A 148 -27.59 -7.72 -12.20
N ARG A 149 -28.59 -8.35 -12.85
CA ARG A 149 -28.71 -8.34 -14.32
C ARG A 149 -28.93 -6.92 -14.85
N ARG A 150 -29.84 -6.16 -14.24
CA ARG A 150 -30.12 -4.78 -14.65
C ARG A 150 -28.89 -3.89 -14.50
N ILE A 151 -28.14 -4.03 -13.40
CA ILE A 151 -26.88 -3.30 -13.18
C ILE A 151 -25.86 -3.66 -14.27
N THR A 152 -25.73 -4.95 -14.59
CA THR A 152 -24.82 -5.44 -15.64
C THR A 152 -25.20 -4.90 -17.02
N GLU A 153 -26.49 -4.84 -17.35
CA GLU A 153 -27.00 -4.26 -18.60
C GLU A 153 -26.71 -2.76 -18.69
N LEU A 154 -26.98 -2.00 -17.61
CA LEU A 154 -26.68 -0.57 -17.56
C LEU A 154 -25.19 -0.29 -17.67
N PHE A 155 -24.36 -1.09 -16.98
CA PHE A 155 -22.91 -1.02 -17.07
C PHE A 155 -22.43 -1.26 -18.51
N THR A 156 -22.89 -2.34 -19.13
CA THR A 156 -22.50 -2.71 -20.51
C THR A 156 -22.88 -1.60 -21.48
N LYS A 157 -24.08 -1.05 -21.35
CA LYS A 157 -24.55 0.06 -22.19
C LYS A 157 -23.71 1.33 -21.99
N ALA A 158 -23.35 1.67 -20.75
CA ALA A 158 -22.53 2.84 -20.47
C ALA A 158 -21.09 2.70 -21.01
N VAL A 159 -20.51 1.50 -20.92
CA VAL A 159 -19.20 1.19 -21.53
C VAL A 159 -19.26 1.26 -23.07
N GLU A 160 -20.32 0.74 -23.68
CA GLU A 160 -20.54 0.85 -25.13
C GLU A 160 -20.65 2.32 -25.57
N GLN A 161 -21.37 3.15 -24.80
CA GLN A 161 -21.48 4.58 -25.05
C GLN A 161 -20.13 5.30 -24.94
N LEU A 162 -19.29 4.92 -23.97
CA LEU A 162 -17.94 5.46 -23.79
C LEU A 162 -17.03 5.14 -24.99
N GLY A 163 -17.25 4.01 -25.68
CA GLY A 163 -16.53 3.64 -26.89
C GLY A 163 -17.03 4.29 -28.19
N SER A 164 -18.03 5.17 -28.13
CA SER A 164 -18.61 5.80 -29.32
C SER A 164 -17.66 6.80 -29.98
N GLU A 165 -17.67 6.91 -31.31
CA GLU A 165 -16.99 7.99 -32.05
C GLU A 165 -17.58 9.39 -31.76
N LYS A 166 -18.82 9.46 -31.28
CA LYS A 166 -19.51 10.73 -31.00
C LYS A 166 -19.20 11.24 -29.60
N PHE A 167 -18.59 12.41 -29.50
CA PHE A 167 -18.28 13.10 -28.24
C PHE A 167 -19.44 13.10 -27.24
N ALA A 168 -20.64 13.54 -27.65
CA ALA A 168 -21.79 13.64 -26.76
C ALA A 168 -22.23 12.29 -26.18
N VAL A 169 -22.04 11.20 -26.93
CA VAL A 169 -22.37 9.83 -26.48
C VAL A 169 -21.33 9.34 -25.48
N ARG A 170 -20.03 9.58 -25.73
CA ARG A 170 -18.95 9.25 -24.77
C ARG A 170 -19.13 9.97 -23.45
N HIS A 171 -19.41 11.28 -23.53
CA HIS A 171 -19.66 12.11 -22.37
C HIS A 171 -20.87 11.58 -21.58
N GLY A 172 -21.99 11.27 -22.25
CA GLY A 172 -23.15 10.62 -21.61
C GLY A 172 -22.82 9.28 -20.95
N GLY A 173 -21.96 8.46 -21.58
CA GLY A 173 -21.46 7.21 -21.02
C GLY A 173 -20.67 7.39 -19.72
N LEU A 174 -19.82 8.42 -19.62
CA LEU A 174 -19.08 8.74 -18.39
C LEU A 174 -20.01 9.04 -17.21
N TYR A 175 -21.01 9.91 -17.39
CA TYR A 175 -21.96 10.24 -16.32
C TYR A 175 -22.89 9.06 -15.98
N ALA A 176 -23.20 8.21 -16.96
CA ALA A 176 -23.93 6.97 -16.69
C ALA A 176 -23.11 5.99 -15.82
N LEU A 177 -21.79 5.87 -16.08
CA LEU A 177 -20.87 5.09 -15.25
C LEU A 177 -20.72 5.67 -13.85
N GLU A 178 -20.55 6.98 -13.74
CA GLU A 178 -20.46 7.71 -12.46
C GLU A 178 -21.71 7.45 -11.61
N ARG A 179 -22.90 7.68 -12.17
CA ARG A 179 -24.17 7.44 -11.47
C ARG A 179 -24.31 5.98 -11.04
N LEU A 180 -23.95 5.04 -11.91
CA LEU A 180 -23.98 3.62 -11.58
C LEU A 180 -23.08 3.29 -10.39
N ALA A 181 -21.87 3.85 -10.35
CA ALA A 181 -20.94 3.69 -9.23
C ALA A 181 -21.43 4.35 -7.94
N GLN A 182 -22.09 5.50 -8.06
CA GLN A 182 -22.66 6.21 -6.93
C GLN A 182 -23.79 5.40 -6.27
N ASP A 183 -24.71 4.87 -7.07
CA ASP A 183 -25.84 4.06 -6.60
C ASP A 183 -25.41 2.65 -6.13
N ASN A 184 -24.24 2.16 -6.59
CA ASN A 184 -23.78 0.79 -6.32
C ASN A 184 -22.33 0.74 -5.81
N PRO A 185 -22.10 0.87 -4.48
CA PRO A 185 -20.75 0.93 -3.91
C PRO A 185 -19.83 -0.24 -4.26
N ARG A 186 -20.40 -1.45 -4.43
CA ARG A 186 -19.64 -2.66 -4.81
C ARG A 186 -19.00 -2.57 -6.20
N HIS A 187 -19.52 -1.72 -7.09
CA HIS A 187 -19.03 -1.57 -8.47
C HIS A 187 -18.14 -0.36 -8.68
N ARG A 188 -17.91 0.48 -7.66
CA ARG A 188 -17.06 1.69 -7.76
C ARG A 188 -15.68 1.38 -8.32
N GLN A 189 -15.00 0.35 -7.80
CA GLN A 189 -13.69 -0.05 -8.32
C GLN A 189 -13.76 -0.52 -9.78
N THR A 190 -14.80 -1.24 -10.17
CA THR A 190 -14.98 -1.68 -11.57
C THR A 190 -15.16 -0.49 -12.50
N VAL A 191 -15.96 0.49 -12.12
CA VAL A 191 -16.13 1.72 -12.88
C VAL A 191 -14.82 2.51 -12.96
N VAL A 192 -14.11 2.69 -11.84
CA VAL A 192 -12.79 3.33 -11.83
C VAL A 192 -11.79 2.61 -12.72
N ASN A 193 -11.82 1.27 -12.77
CA ASN A 193 -10.96 0.50 -13.66
C ASN A 193 -11.26 0.78 -15.14
N VAL A 194 -12.53 0.97 -15.51
CA VAL A 194 -12.92 1.38 -16.87
C VAL A 194 -12.43 2.80 -17.17
N LEU A 195 -12.61 3.75 -16.26
CA LEU A 195 -12.10 5.13 -16.42
C LEU A 195 -10.58 5.13 -16.58
N CYS A 196 -9.87 4.37 -15.75
CA CYS A 196 -8.42 4.20 -15.84
C CYS A 196 -8.01 3.52 -17.16
N ALA A 197 -8.77 2.53 -17.64
CA ALA A 197 -8.50 1.90 -18.94
C ALA A 197 -8.69 2.89 -20.11
N TYR A 198 -9.72 3.74 -20.05
CA TYR A 198 -9.94 4.81 -21.01
C TYR A 198 -8.77 5.81 -21.02
N LEU A 199 -8.35 6.30 -19.84
CA LEU A 199 -7.23 7.24 -19.73
C LEU A 199 -5.88 6.67 -20.19
N ARG A 200 -5.71 5.34 -20.10
CA ARG A 200 -4.53 4.63 -20.63
C ARG A 200 -4.54 4.45 -22.14
N ALA A 201 -5.65 4.69 -22.84
CA ALA A 201 -5.68 4.63 -24.28
C ALA A 201 -4.72 5.67 -24.88
N PRO A 202 -4.04 5.38 -26.01
CA PRO A 202 -3.10 6.31 -26.64
C PRO A 202 -3.74 7.68 -26.88
N TYR A 203 -2.99 8.73 -26.61
CA TYR A 203 -3.40 10.11 -26.83
C TYR A 203 -2.21 10.88 -27.40
N GLU A 204 -2.27 11.20 -28.68
CA GLU A 204 -1.31 12.09 -29.32
C GLU A 204 -1.74 13.52 -29.01
N SER A 205 -1.07 14.14 -28.03
CA SER A 205 -1.30 15.53 -27.68
C SER A 205 -0.24 16.42 -28.32
N ASP A 206 -0.60 17.68 -28.59
CA ASP A 206 0.35 18.72 -29.03
C ASP A 206 1.46 19.00 -27.99
N PHE A 207 1.35 18.44 -26.79
CA PHE A 207 2.32 18.57 -25.70
C PHE A 207 3.44 17.53 -25.75
N ALA A 208 3.49 16.64 -26.76
CA ALA A 208 4.57 15.66 -26.88
C ALA A 208 5.93 16.37 -26.98
N PRO A 209 6.83 16.26 -25.98
CA PRO A 209 8.23 16.58 -26.21
C PRO A 209 8.73 15.56 -27.23
N THR A 210 9.40 16.04 -28.28
CA THR A 210 10.10 15.20 -29.26
C THR A 210 10.74 14.01 -28.58
N ALA A 211 10.16 12.81 -28.79
CA ALA A 211 10.82 11.59 -28.37
C ALA A 211 12.21 11.58 -29.00
N PRO A 212 13.29 11.23 -28.27
CA PRO A 212 14.56 10.98 -28.92
C PRO A 212 14.29 9.91 -29.97
N THR A 213 14.56 10.26 -31.23
CA THR A 213 14.31 9.42 -32.39
C THR A 213 14.76 8.01 -32.05
N ARG A 214 13.81 7.07 -31.99
CA ARG A 214 14.14 5.64 -32.02
C ARG A 214 14.96 5.46 -33.27
N GLN A 215 16.27 5.39 -33.10
CA GLN A 215 17.23 5.13 -34.15
C GLN A 215 16.86 3.74 -34.67
N LYS A 216 16.02 3.70 -35.70
CA LYS A 216 15.77 2.50 -36.49
C LYS A 216 17.15 2.01 -36.87
N LEU A 217 17.56 0.88 -36.32
CA LEU A 217 18.70 0.10 -36.76
C LEU A 217 18.53 -0.12 -38.27
N ARG A 218 19.19 0.74 -39.06
CA ARG A 218 19.26 0.61 -40.50
C ARG A 218 20.10 -0.62 -40.79
N ARG A 219 19.48 -1.62 -41.42
CA ARG A 219 20.19 -2.71 -42.09
C ARG A 219 21.14 -2.13 -43.15
N PRO A 220 22.32 -2.72 -43.37
CA PRO A 220 23.33 -2.11 -44.24
C PRO A 220 22.93 -2.21 -45.73
N TYR A 221 22.98 -1.03 -46.36
CA TYR A 221 23.42 -0.72 -47.72
C TYR A 221 23.38 -1.83 -48.79
N ARG A 222 22.53 -1.64 -49.81
CA ARG A 222 22.74 -2.18 -51.17
C ARG A 222 22.67 -1.00 -52.16
N ILE A 223 23.78 -0.78 -52.86
CA ILE A 223 23.97 0.26 -53.88
C ILE A 223 23.19 -0.10 -55.15
N GLN A 224 22.49 0.85 -55.75
CA GLN A 224 22.27 1.00 -57.21
C GLN A 224 21.83 2.45 -57.55
N PRO A 225 21.96 2.90 -58.82
CA PRO A 225 22.62 4.17 -59.11
C PRO A 225 21.70 5.35 -59.39
N ILE A 226 22.29 6.52 -59.11
CA ILE A 226 22.09 7.88 -59.64
C ILE A 226 21.02 8.03 -60.73
N PHE A 227 19.92 8.68 -60.37
CA PHE A 227 19.13 9.51 -61.29
C PHE A 227 19.03 10.93 -60.72
N ARG A 228 19.28 11.91 -61.59
CA ARG A 228 19.41 13.33 -61.30
C ARG A 228 18.14 14.05 -61.77
N GLN A 229 17.52 14.83 -60.88
CA GLN A 229 16.45 15.85 -61.03
C GLN A 229 15.40 15.61 -59.92
N THR A 230 14.92 16.58 -59.15
CA THR A 230 14.85 18.03 -59.26
C THR A 230 14.82 18.61 -57.84
N VAL A 231 15.33 19.82 -57.66
CA VAL A 231 15.05 20.62 -56.46
C VAL A 231 13.57 21.02 -56.55
N GLU A 232 12.69 20.25 -55.92
CA GLU A 232 11.34 20.69 -55.59
C GLU A 232 11.34 21.22 -54.16
N ALA A 233 10.86 22.46 -54.04
CA ALA A 233 10.70 23.17 -52.79
C ALA A 233 9.88 22.35 -51.78
N SER A 234 10.31 22.39 -50.51
CA SER A 234 9.49 21.98 -49.38
C SER A 234 8.09 22.62 -49.49
N PRO A 235 6.99 21.87 -49.29
CA PRO A 235 5.67 22.49 -49.22
C PRO A 235 5.63 23.41 -47.99
N PRO A 236 5.10 24.64 -48.12
CA PRO A 236 4.90 25.51 -46.99
C PRO A 236 3.71 25.02 -46.16
N GLY A 237 3.94 24.76 -44.88
CA GLY A 237 2.91 24.69 -43.84
C GLY A 237 1.86 23.59 -44.02
N THR A 238 2.06 22.45 -43.36
CA THR A 238 0.97 21.52 -43.04
C THR A 238 0.00 22.27 -42.12
N LYS A 239 -1.00 22.93 -42.70
CA LYS A 239 -2.19 23.36 -41.97
C LYS A 239 -2.83 22.08 -41.46
N SER A 240 -2.84 21.88 -40.14
CA SER A 240 -3.65 20.86 -39.49
C SER A 240 -5.07 20.97 -40.03
N THR A 241 -5.61 19.89 -40.59
CA THR A 241 -6.97 19.85 -41.12
C THR A 241 -7.94 20.13 -39.97
N PRO A 242 -8.90 21.07 -40.10
CA PRO A 242 -9.78 21.50 -39.00
C PRO A 242 -10.53 20.37 -38.25
N SER A 243 -10.75 19.23 -38.92
CA SER A 243 -11.42 18.06 -38.36
C SER A 243 -10.57 17.30 -37.33
N ILE A 244 -9.26 17.16 -37.54
CA ILE A 244 -8.37 16.44 -36.61
C ILE A 244 -8.22 17.25 -35.32
N GLU A 245 -8.08 18.58 -35.44
CA GLU A 245 -7.98 19.47 -34.29
C GLU A 245 -9.28 19.49 -33.46
N SER A 246 -10.44 19.40 -34.11
CA SER A 246 -11.72 19.28 -33.39
C SER A 246 -11.86 17.94 -32.66
N ASP A 247 -11.40 16.84 -33.26
CA ASP A 247 -11.48 15.51 -32.66
C ASP A 247 -10.56 15.39 -31.43
N LEU A 248 -9.34 15.95 -31.52
CA LEU A 248 -8.40 16.02 -30.39
C LEU A 248 -8.94 16.89 -29.25
N LYS A 249 -9.56 18.04 -29.55
CA LYS A 249 -10.22 18.87 -28.53
C LYS A 249 -11.36 18.12 -27.85
N GLN A 250 -12.20 17.41 -28.61
CA GLN A 250 -13.28 16.61 -28.04
C GLN A 250 -12.74 15.48 -27.16
N GLU A 251 -11.70 14.78 -27.60
CA GLU A 251 -11.06 13.72 -26.81
C GLU A 251 -10.44 14.27 -25.51
N ARG A 252 -9.81 15.46 -25.57
CA ARG A 252 -9.32 16.17 -24.39
C ARG A 252 -10.43 16.40 -23.37
N GLU A 253 -11.58 16.92 -23.80
CA GLU A 253 -12.71 17.20 -22.90
C GLU A 253 -13.24 15.92 -22.23
N VAL A 254 -13.33 14.80 -22.95
CA VAL A 254 -13.76 13.51 -22.35
C VAL A 254 -12.75 13.01 -21.31
N ARG A 255 -11.45 13.16 -21.57
CA ARG A 255 -10.40 12.79 -20.60
C ARG A 255 -10.42 13.66 -19.37
N LEU A 256 -10.62 14.97 -19.52
CA LEU A 256 -10.77 15.89 -18.41
C LEU A 256 -11.99 15.54 -17.57
N ALA A 257 -13.13 15.19 -18.18
CA ALA A 257 -14.30 14.71 -17.48
C ALA A 257 -14.03 13.42 -16.69
N ALA A 258 -13.33 12.43 -17.28
CA ALA A 258 -12.95 11.21 -16.57
C ALA A 258 -12.01 11.48 -15.37
N GLN A 259 -11.03 12.38 -15.52
CA GLN A 259 -10.15 12.79 -14.42
C GLN A 259 -10.91 13.56 -13.33
N LEU A 260 -11.89 14.38 -13.71
CA LEU A 260 -12.72 15.12 -12.77
C LEU A 260 -13.57 14.19 -11.90
N ILE A 261 -14.17 13.15 -12.48
CA ILE A 261 -14.90 12.10 -11.74
C ILE A 261 -13.98 11.46 -10.69
N LEU A 262 -12.74 11.12 -11.07
CA LEU A 262 -11.75 10.60 -10.10
C LEU A 262 -11.43 11.61 -9.00
N ASN A 263 -11.21 12.89 -9.33
CA ASN A 263 -10.92 13.92 -8.34
C ASN A 263 -12.08 14.11 -7.34
N VAL A 264 -13.30 14.28 -7.84
CA VAL A 264 -14.49 14.55 -7.02
C VAL A 264 -14.74 13.43 -6.03
N HIS A 265 -14.77 12.18 -6.52
CA HIS A 265 -15.12 11.04 -5.68
C HIS A 265 -13.98 10.55 -4.78
N LEU A 266 -12.73 10.94 -5.04
CA LEU A 266 -11.60 10.58 -4.18
C LEU A 266 -11.23 11.68 -3.19
N ARG A 267 -11.84 12.86 -3.28
CA ARG A 267 -11.58 13.98 -2.36
C ARG A 267 -12.02 13.62 -0.93
N SER A 268 -11.14 13.89 0.04
CA SER A 268 -11.37 13.51 1.44
C SER A 268 -12.54 14.29 2.07
N PRO A 269 -13.54 13.62 2.66
CA PRO A 269 -14.64 14.29 3.36
C PRO A 269 -14.17 14.90 4.69
N THR A 270 -13.05 14.48 5.27
CA THR A 270 -12.56 15.01 6.56
C THR A 270 -12.07 16.47 6.48
N LEU A 271 -11.91 16.99 5.26
CA LEU A 271 -11.54 18.38 4.99
C LEU A 271 -12.74 19.23 4.53
N GLN A 272 -13.90 18.61 4.31
CA GLN A 272 -15.18 19.29 4.05
C GLN A 272 -16.07 19.12 5.28
N GLU A 273 -16.60 20.21 5.82
CA GLU A 273 -17.53 20.19 6.97
C GLU A 273 -18.87 19.48 6.67
N SER A 274 -19.03 18.91 5.47
CA SER A 274 -20.19 18.11 5.06
C SER A 274 -19.78 16.67 4.78
N MET A 275 -20.38 15.73 5.50
CA MET A 275 -20.40 14.30 5.16
C MET A 275 -21.17 14.11 3.84
N SER A 276 -20.53 14.30 2.69
CA SER A 276 -21.15 13.95 1.40
C SER A 276 -21.00 12.45 1.15
N ASP A 277 -22.09 11.77 0.80
CA ASP A 277 -22.10 10.37 0.34
C ASP A 277 -21.33 10.14 -0.97
N ASP A 278 -20.75 11.21 -1.55
CA ASP A 278 -20.03 11.21 -2.82
C ASP A 278 -18.61 10.63 -2.71
N PHE A 279 -18.04 10.46 -1.51
CA PHE A 279 -16.70 9.90 -1.37
C PHE A 279 -16.67 8.38 -1.60
N TRP A 280 -15.69 7.93 -2.41
CA TRP A 280 -15.45 6.52 -2.73
C TRP A 280 -14.22 6.02 -1.96
N PRO A 281 -14.39 5.29 -0.84
CA PRO A 281 -13.28 4.76 -0.08
C PRO A 281 -12.59 3.59 -0.79
N ASP A 282 -11.34 3.33 -0.40
CA ASP A 282 -10.55 2.14 -0.76
C ASP A 282 -10.29 1.90 -2.26
N ILE A 283 -10.33 2.96 -3.06
CA ILE A 283 -10.14 2.91 -4.51
C ILE A 283 -8.66 2.79 -4.91
N ASP A 284 -8.39 1.90 -5.86
CA ASP A 284 -7.14 1.75 -6.58
C ASP A 284 -7.18 2.47 -7.94
N LEU A 285 -6.10 3.18 -8.27
CA LEU A 285 -5.87 3.80 -9.57
C LEU A 285 -4.75 3.07 -10.33
N ASP A 286 -5.05 2.58 -11.53
CA ASP A 286 -4.06 2.03 -12.46
C ASP A 286 -3.99 2.86 -13.74
N LEU A 287 -3.17 3.91 -13.69
CA LEU A 287 -2.93 4.88 -14.74
C LEU A 287 -1.55 4.70 -15.38
N ARG A 288 -1.04 3.46 -15.42
CA ARG A 288 0.24 3.14 -16.06
C ARG A 288 0.23 3.52 -17.54
N GLY A 289 1.24 4.25 -17.97
CA GLY A 289 1.38 4.70 -19.35
C GLY A 289 0.31 5.70 -19.80
N ALA A 290 -0.58 6.15 -18.91
CA ALA A 290 -1.61 7.14 -19.26
C ALA A 290 -0.97 8.50 -19.55
N THR A 291 -1.59 9.27 -20.44
CA THR A 291 -1.31 10.71 -20.58
C THR A 291 -2.41 11.47 -19.86
N LEU A 292 -2.03 12.13 -18.77
CA LEU A 292 -2.92 12.86 -17.86
C LEU A 292 -2.71 14.36 -18.04
N ILE A 293 -3.80 15.13 -18.12
CA ILE A 293 -3.77 16.54 -18.51
C ILE A 293 -4.16 17.39 -17.30
N ASP A 294 -3.28 18.30 -16.87
CA ASP A 294 -3.51 19.15 -15.70
C ASP A 294 -4.05 18.36 -14.49
N PHE A 295 -3.39 17.22 -14.21
CA PHE A 295 -3.93 16.20 -13.33
C PHE A 295 -3.94 16.65 -11.87
N ASP A 296 -5.13 16.65 -11.26
CA ASP A 296 -5.34 17.07 -9.88
C ASP A 296 -5.90 15.90 -9.05
N LEU A 297 -5.18 15.52 -7.99
CA LEU A 297 -5.64 14.67 -6.89
C LEU A 297 -5.41 15.34 -5.53
N SER A 298 -5.31 16.67 -5.51
CA SER A 298 -5.15 17.42 -4.27
C SER A 298 -6.27 17.09 -3.29
N THR A 299 -5.90 16.95 -2.02
CA THR A 299 -6.78 16.58 -0.91
C THR A 299 -7.56 15.26 -1.09
N CYS A 300 -7.15 14.41 -2.04
CA CYS A 300 -7.76 13.10 -2.26
C CYS A 300 -7.16 12.00 -1.36
N VAL A 301 -7.93 10.94 -1.11
CA VAL A 301 -7.49 9.70 -0.46
C VAL A 301 -7.57 8.58 -1.49
N VAL A 302 -6.43 7.95 -1.76
CA VAL A 302 -6.31 6.84 -2.70
C VAL A 302 -5.67 5.66 -2.00
N ARG A 303 -6.19 4.44 -2.26
CA ARG A 303 -5.59 3.24 -1.69
C ARG A 303 -4.27 2.92 -2.36
N ARG A 304 -4.28 2.33 -3.55
CA ARG A 304 -3.08 2.11 -4.36
C ARG A 304 -3.11 3.02 -5.58
N ALA A 305 -1.97 3.60 -5.94
CA ALA A 305 -1.88 4.42 -7.15
C ALA A 305 -0.69 3.96 -8.00
N ASN A 306 -0.94 3.70 -9.28
CA ASN A 306 0.08 3.27 -10.22
C ASN A 306 0.11 4.19 -11.44
N PHE A 307 1.11 5.05 -11.46
CA PHE A 307 1.45 6.00 -12.52
C PHE A 307 2.75 5.58 -13.25
N GLY A 308 3.09 4.29 -13.20
CA GLY A 308 4.31 3.79 -13.85
C GLY A 308 4.30 4.13 -15.35
N SER A 309 5.34 4.79 -15.83
CA SER A 309 5.45 5.28 -17.22
C SER A 309 4.36 6.26 -17.66
N ALA A 310 3.58 6.82 -16.74
CA ALA A 310 2.59 7.84 -17.06
C ALA A 310 3.27 9.17 -17.46
N VAL A 311 2.58 9.92 -18.32
CA VAL A 311 2.93 11.28 -18.71
C VAL A 311 1.93 12.23 -18.08
N PHE A 312 2.42 13.18 -17.30
CA PHE A 312 1.62 14.27 -16.77
C PHE A 312 1.89 15.53 -17.61
N ALA A 313 1.00 15.80 -18.55
CA ALA A 313 1.02 16.97 -19.41
C ALA A 313 0.36 18.15 -18.68
N GLY A 314 1.06 19.28 -18.59
CA GLY A 314 0.59 20.43 -17.81
C GLY A 314 0.85 20.28 -16.32
N THR A 315 0.23 21.15 -15.53
CA THR A 315 0.52 21.25 -14.09
C THR A 315 -0.11 20.10 -13.32
N THR A 316 0.64 19.48 -12.42
CA THR A 316 0.16 18.31 -11.65
C THR A 316 0.09 18.63 -10.17
N ASN A 317 -1.03 18.28 -9.54
CA ASN A 317 -1.28 18.59 -8.13
C ASN A 317 -1.64 17.34 -7.32
N PHE A 318 -0.81 17.01 -6.34
CA PHE A 318 -1.00 15.99 -5.31
C PHE A 318 -0.93 16.59 -3.90
N ASP A 319 -1.24 17.89 -3.76
CA ASP A 319 -1.14 18.58 -2.49
C ASP A 319 -2.12 18.00 -1.47
N GLY A 320 -1.61 17.58 -0.31
CA GLY A 320 -2.41 16.97 0.74
C GLY A 320 -3.01 15.59 0.36
N THR A 321 -2.64 14.99 -0.77
CA THR A 321 -3.11 13.65 -1.15
C THR A 321 -2.60 12.61 -0.15
N ILE A 322 -3.46 11.66 0.22
CA ILE A 322 -3.12 10.54 1.11
C ILE A 322 -3.13 9.24 0.29
N PHE A 323 -1.97 8.59 0.18
CA PHE A 323 -1.82 7.27 -0.40
C PHE A 323 -1.74 6.23 0.73
N THR A 324 -2.81 5.46 0.95
CA THR A 324 -2.88 4.52 2.09
C THR A 324 -2.11 3.22 1.84
N ALA A 325 -1.91 2.85 0.56
CA ALA A 325 -1.12 1.72 0.07
C ALA A 325 -0.03 2.21 -0.92
N PRO A 326 0.73 1.32 -1.60
CA PRO A 326 1.84 1.74 -2.46
C PRO A 326 1.44 2.72 -3.58
N ALA A 327 2.31 3.71 -3.81
CA ALA A 327 2.20 4.72 -4.86
C ALA A 327 3.41 4.64 -5.80
N HIS A 328 3.19 4.24 -7.05
CA HIS A 328 4.24 3.99 -8.02
C HIS A 328 4.25 5.07 -9.11
N PHE A 329 5.39 5.73 -9.29
CA PHE A 329 5.68 6.76 -10.28
C PHE A 329 6.93 6.39 -11.11
N ARG A 330 7.31 5.11 -11.12
CA ARG A 330 8.53 4.67 -11.81
C ARG A 330 8.47 5.00 -13.30
N ASN A 331 9.53 5.56 -13.87
CA ASN A 331 9.59 5.98 -15.28
C ASN A 331 8.50 7.00 -15.70
N SER A 332 7.84 7.68 -14.76
CA SER A 332 6.87 8.72 -15.09
C SER A 332 7.56 10.02 -15.52
N ARG A 333 6.85 10.84 -16.29
CA ARG A 333 7.32 12.15 -16.76
C ARG A 333 6.32 13.23 -16.38
N PHE A 334 6.79 14.27 -15.71
CA PHE A 334 6.03 15.48 -15.41
C PHE A 334 6.56 16.59 -16.30
N ASP A 335 5.74 17.03 -17.26
CA ASP A 335 6.17 17.96 -18.31
C ASP A 335 6.25 19.41 -17.81
N GLU A 336 5.43 19.78 -16.82
CA GLU A 336 5.44 21.10 -16.18
C GLU A 336 5.62 20.97 -14.65
N ASN A 337 5.10 21.93 -13.88
CA ASN A 337 5.21 21.95 -12.43
C ASN A 337 4.44 20.78 -11.77
N ALA A 338 5.04 20.16 -10.76
CA ALA A 338 4.45 19.07 -9.99
C ALA A 338 4.50 19.35 -8.49
N SER A 339 3.34 19.36 -7.84
CA SER A 339 3.22 19.64 -6.41
C SER A 339 2.77 18.40 -5.63
N PHE A 340 3.49 18.10 -4.55
CA PHE A 340 3.21 17.04 -3.57
C PHE A 340 3.26 17.63 -2.15
N GLU A 341 3.00 18.93 -2.00
CA GLU A 341 3.11 19.61 -0.69
C GLU A 341 2.13 18.98 0.30
N LYS A 342 2.61 18.68 1.51
CA LYS A 342 1.83 18.05 2.60
C LYS A 342 1.18 16.71 2.24
N SER A 343 1.56 16.08 1.13
CA SER A 343 1.10 14.72 0.78
C SER A 343 1.57 13.69 1.82
N SER A 344 0.80 12.62 2.00
CA SER A 344 1.10 11.53 2.94
C SER A 344 1.16 10.19 2.21
N PHE A 345 2.36 9.62 2.14
CA PHE A 345 2.62 8.29 1.60
C PHE A 345 2.69 7.28 2.75
N GLN A 346 1.56 6.62 3.03
CA GLN A 346 1.47 5.59 4.07
C GLN A 346 2.00 4.23 3.58
N GLY A 347 1.95 3.99 2.27
CA GLY A 347 2.61 2.88 1.57
C GLY A 347 3.99 3.24 1.01
N ILE A 348 4.62 2.27 0.33
CA ILE A 348 5.91 2.49 -0.38
C ILE A 348 5.68 3.49 -1.52
N ALA A 349 6.57 4.46 -1.66
CA ALA A 349 6.55 5.43 -2.76
C ALA A 349 7.76 5.22 -3.68
N ILE A 350 7.52 5.03 -4.98
CA ILE A 350 8.58 4.73 -5.96
C ILE A 350 8.58 5.79 -7.06
N PHE A 351 9.56 6.70 -7.02
CA PHE A 351 9.84 7.71 -8.05
C PHE A 351 11.11 7.36 -8.86
N ALA A 352 11.51 6.09 -8.84
CA ALA A 352 12.72 5.67 -9.53
C ALA A 352 12.62 5.92 -11.04
N GLU A 353 13.66 6.47 -11.65
CA GLU A 353 13.70 6.84 -13.09
C GLU A 353 12.61 7.86 -13.49
N ALA A 354 11.95 8.53 -12.54
CA ALA A 354 10.99 9.59 -12.86
C ALA A 354 11.71 10.87 -13.31
N THR A 355 11.13 11.58 -14.28
CA THR A 355 11.65 12.86 -14.78
C THR A 355 10.68 13.99 -14.45
N PHE A 356 11.19 15.03 -13.80
CA PHE A 356 10.45 16.24 -13.46
C PHE A 356 11.02 17.44 -14.21
N ASN A 357 10.29 17.92 -15.22
CA ASN A 357 10.76 18.99 -16.12
C ASN A 357 10.60 20.38 -15.49
N GLY A 358 9.49 20.63 -14.78
CA GLY A 358 9.19 21.90 -14.13
C GLY A 358 9.63 21.99 -12.66
N TYR A 359 9.16 23.04 -11.97
CA TYR A 359 9.33 23.18 -10.53
C TYR A 359 8.61 22.04 -9.80
N THR A 360 9.32 21.39 -8.87
CA THR A 360 8.76 20.26 -8.11
C THR A 360 8.86 20.52 -6.63
N THR A 361 7.75 20.35 -5.90
CA THR A 361 7.76 20.48 -4.44
C THR A 361 7.21 19.25 -3.75
N PHE A 362 7.96 18.77 -2.77
CA PHE A 362 7.54 17.79 -1.78
C PHE A 362 7.43 18.45 -0.40
N ALA A 363 7.42 19.78 -0.31
CA ALA A 363 7.52 20.49 0.96
C ALA A 363 6.52 19.94 2.00
N LYS A 364 7.02 19.64 3.21
CA LYS A 364 6.23 19.07 4.32
C LYS A 364 5.56 17.71 4.03
N ALA A 365 5.86 17.04 2.93
CA ALA A 365 5.36 15.69 2.67
C ALA A 365 5.87 14.69 3.72
N GLU A 366 5.10 13.61 3.93
CA GLU A 366 5.43 12.54 4.86
C GLU A 366 5.53 11.19 4.13
N PHE A 367 6.68 10.52 4.25
CA PHE A 367 6.92 9.15 3.77
C PHE A 367 7.01 8.19 4.95
N ARG A 368 5.95 7.42 5.19
CA ARG A 368 5.86 6.48 6.35
C ARG A 368 6.53 5.14 6.08
N ARG A 369 6.72 4.79 4.81
CA ARG A 369 7.40 3.58 4.33
C ARG A 369 8.62 3.95 3.49
N PRO A 370 9.46 2.99 3.07
CA PRO A 370 10.61 3.30 2.23
C PRO A 370 10.19 4.07 0.97
N THR A 371 11.01 5.03 0.58
CA THR A 371 10.84 5.81 -0.66
C THR A 371 12.08 5.74 -1.51
N SER A 372 11.89 5.70 -2.83
CA SER A 372 12.98 5.61 -3.80
C SER A 372 12.87 6.71 -4.85
N PHE A 373 13.95 7.45 -5.01
CA PHE A 373 14.25 8.42 -6.08
C PHE A 373 15.51 7.97 -6.85
N ILE A 374 15.79 6.67 -6.88
CA ILE A 374 16.95 6.11 -7.58
C ILE A 374 16.85 6.46 -9.06
N ASP A 375 17.94 6.97 -9.64
CA ASP A 375 17.99 7.43 -11.04
C ASP A 375 16.91 8.48 -11.42
N ALA A 376 16.29 9.14 -10.43
CA ALA A 376 15.33 10.21 -10.69
C ALA A 376 16.05 11.46 -11.22
N ASN A 377 15.40 12.18 -12.13
CA ASN A 377 15.96 13.33 -12.79
C ASN A 377 15.07 14.57 -12.59
N PHE A 378 15.61 15.56 -11.90
CA PHE A 378 14.96 16.84 -11.64
C PHE A 378 15.61 17.91 -12.54
N GLU A 379 14.95 18.23 -13.64
CA GLU A 379 15.39 19.27 -14.58
C GLU A 379 15.12 20.68 -14.04
N GLY A 380 14.02 20.84 -13.31
CA GLY A 380 13.63 22.06 -12.62
C GLY A 380 14.14 22.16 -11.18
N VAL A 381 13.82 23.27 -10.52
CA VAL A 381 14.11 23.47 -9.10
C VAL A 381 13.27 22.49 -8.26
N VAL A 382 13.89 21.85 -7.26
CA VAL A 382 13.18 20.91 -6.38
C VAL A 382 13.25 21.31 -4.91
N ASN A 383 12.10 21.21 -4.25
CA ASN A 383 11.91 21.60 -2.87
C ASN A 383 11.48 20.39 -2.01
N PHE A 384 12.41 19.84 -1.25
CA PHE A 384 12.20 18.88 -0.17
C PHE A 384 12.30 19.55 1.21
N VAL A 385 11.83 20.78 1.39
CA VAL A 385 11.90 21.47 2.69
C VAL A 385 10.96 20.84 3.70
N ARG A 386 11.48 20.56 4.91
CA ARG A 386 10.72 19.98 6.04
C ARG A 386 10.03 18.64 5.72
N VAL A 387 10.57 17.87 4.79
CA VAL A 387 10.08 16.52 4.48
C VAL A 387 10.43 15.55 5.59
N GLN A 388 9.52 14.60 5.85
CA GLN A 388 9.69 13.58 6.87
C GLN A 388 9.81 12.19 6.23
N PHE A 389 11.02 11.62 6.25
CA PHE A 389 11.28 10.25 5.83
C PHE A 389 11.36 9.35 7.05
N ASN A 390 10.28 8.63 7.36
CA ASN A 390 10.20 7.79 8.57
C ASN A 390 10.90 6.43 8.39
N ARG A 391 11.14 6.03 7.14
CA ARG A 391 11.90 4.82 6.76
C ARG A 391 13.06 5.19 5.83
N LYS A 392 13.60 4.20 5.12
CA LYS A 392 14.77 4.39 4.25
C LYS A 392 14.40 5.30 3.07
N ALA A 393 15.29 6.23 2.74
CA ALA A 393 15.14 7.11 1.58
C ALA A 393 16.36 6.92 0.67
N TYR A 394 16.10 6.57 -0.59
CA TYR A 394 17.14 6.29 -1.57
C TYR A 394 17.11 7.35 -2.67
N TYR A 395 18.25 7.96 -2.93
CA TYR A 395 18.50 8.93 -4.00
C TYR A 395 19.68 8.50 -4.86
N THR A 396 20.12 7.24 -4.79
CA THR A 396 21.30 6.77 -5.52
C THR A 396 21.21 7.12 -7.01
N SER A 397 22.28 7.71 -7.56
CA SER A 397 22.35 8.17 -8.95
C SER A 397 21.30 9.21 -9.37
N ALA A 398 20.58 9.82 -8.42
CA ALA A 398 19.65 10.90 -8.73
C ALA A 398 20.40 12.14 -9.22
N ARG A 399 19.76 12.89 -10.13
CA ARG A 399 20.31 14.09 -10.75
C ARG A 399 19.42 15.30 -10.48
N PHE A 400 20.04 16.35 -9.96
CA PHE A 400 19.41 17.65 -9.72
C PHE A 400 20.07 18.70 -10.60
N LYS A 401 19.40 19.12 -11.68
CA LYS A 401 19.98 20.06 -12.66
C LYS A 401 19.90 21.51 -12.24
N LYS A 402 18.93 21.84 -11.38
CA LYS A 402 18.75 23.15 -10.74
C LYS A 402 18.86 23.01 -9.23
N ASP A 403 18.51 24.07 -8.51
CA ASP A 403 18.63 24.11 -7.06
C ASP A 403 17.79 23.01 -6.40
N ALA A 404 18.38 22.34 -5.42
CA ALA A 404 17.77 21.29 -4.64
C ALA A 404 17.83 21.63 -3.15
N SER A 405 16.66 21.82 -2.53
CA SER A 405 16.58 22.16 -1.11
C SER A 405 16.01 21.02 -0.28
N PHE A 406 16.78 20.52 0.67
CA PHE A 406 16.39 19.58 1.72
C PHE A 406 16.26 20.25 3.08
N TRP A 407 16.27 21.59 3.14
CA TRP A 407 16.36 22.36 4.37
C TRP A 407 15.38 21.86 5.46
N ARG A 408 15.89 21.63 6.68
CA ARG A 408 15.11 21.17 7.86
C ARG A 408 14.41 19.81 7.69
N SER A 409 14.79 19.02 6.69
CA SER A 409 14.24 17.68 6.51
C SER A 409 14.77 16.68 7.52
N ARG A 410 13.98 15.62 7.74
CA ARG A 410 14.25 14.61 8.76
C ARG A 410 14.28 13.23 8.11
N PHE A 411 15.39 12.54 8.31
CA PHE A 411 15.59 11.16 7.88
C PHE A 411 15.70 10.28 9.12
N SER A 412 14.65 9.51 9.41
CA SER A 412 14.57 8.70 10.63
C SER A 412 15.30 7.36 10.52
N ARG A 413 15.51 6.88 9.30
CA ARG A 413 16.33 5.69 8.99
C ARG A 413 17.42 6.09 7.99
N ARG A 414 18.02 5.10 7.33
CA ARG A 414 19.13 5.32 6.40
C ARG A 414 18.71 6.25 5.26
N ALA A 415 19.57 7.22 4.95
CA ALA A 415 19.45 8.09 3.79
C ALA A 415 20.65 7.84 2.86
N GLU A 416 20.38 7.51 1.60
CA GLU A 416 21.42 7.18 0.62
C GLU A 416 21.38 8.18 -0.53
N PHE A 417 22.46 8.97 -0.68
CA PHE A 417 22.71 9.94 -1.74
C PHE A 417 23.96 9.55 -2.54
N ASN A 418 24.21 8.24 -2.68
CA ASN A 418 25.40 7.75 -3.36
C ASN A 418 25.35 8.11 -4.85
N ASP A 419 26.48 8.53 -5.41
CA ASP A 419 26.62 8.86 -6.82
C ASP A 419 25.60 9.92 -7.32
N THR A 420 25.05 10.71 -6.39
CA THR A 420 24.13 11.81 -6.70
C THR A 420 24.87 12.99 -7.29
N ILE A 421 24.22 13.68 -8.23
CA ILE A 421 24.81 14.85 -8.89
C ILE A 421 23.91 16.07 -8.65
N PHE A 422 24.45 17.05 -7.94
CA PHE A 422 23.86 18.37 -7.73
C PHE A 422 24.56 19.38 -8.64
N GLN A 423 23.91 19.78 -9.74
CA GLN A 423 24.51 20.68 -10.73
C GLN A 423 24.42 22.16 -10.34
N GLN A 424 23.46 22.52 -9.48
CA GLN A 424 23.36 23.85 -8.88
C GLN A 424 23.38 23.74 -7.35
N LEU A 425 22.77 24.70 -6.65
CA LEU A 425 22.90 24.86 -5.20
C LEU A 425 22.20 23.70 -4.48
N ALA A 426 22.88 23.10 -3.51
CA ALA A 426 22.38 21.99 -2.71
C ALA A 426 22.26 22.39 -1.24
N TYR A 427 21.03 22.55 -0.76
CA TYR A 427 20.76 23.05 0.59
C TYR A 427 20.33 21.92 1.53
N PHE A 428 21.23 21.47 2.40
CA PHE A 428 20.95 20.51 3.47
C PHE A 428 20.87 21.18 4.85
N GLY A 429 21.03 22.50 4.94
CA GLY A 429 21.02 23.24 6.19
C GLY A 429 19.93 22.79 7.18
N TYR A 430 20.33 22.57 8.44
CA TYR A 430 19.47 22.10 9.53
C TYR A 430 18.82 20.72 9.32
N CYS A 431 19.29 19.90 8.37
CA CYS A 431 18.84 18.52 8.22
C CYS A 431 19.15 17.68 9.47
N ARG A 432 18.29 16.68 9.71
CA ARG A 432 18.49 15.69 10.78
C ARG A 432 18.49 14.28 10.20
N PHE A 433 19.66 13.65 10.18
CA PHE A 433 19.85 12.25 9.81
C PHE A 433 19.98 11.41 11.09
N LYS A 434 18.92 10.71 11.51
CA LYS A 434 18.94 9.95 12.78
C LYS A 434 19.80 8.67 12.71
N ARG A 435 19.90 8.08 11.52
CA ARG A 435 20.71 6.88 11.23
C ARG A 435 21.70 7.22 10.13
N ASN A 436 22.35 6.20 9.56
CA ASN A 436 23.42 6.40 8.59
C ASN A 436 22.97 7.28 7.42
N ALA A 437 23.80 8.27 7.09
CA ALA A 437 23.67 9.07 5.89
C ALA A 437 24.92 8.85 5.03
N THR A 438 24.72 8.54 3.76
CA THR A 438 25.82 8.31 2.82
C THR A 438 25.67 9.20 1.60
N PHE A 439 26.77 9.84 1.23
CA PHE A 439 27.00 10.73 0.10
C PHE A 439 28.21 10.21 -0.71
N PHE A 440 28.44 8.90 -0.65
CA PHE A 440 29.58 8.26 -1.30
C PHE A 440 29.58 8.56 -2.80
N GLY A 441 30.70 9.00 -3.36
CA GLY A 441 30.80 9.29 -4.79
C GLY A 441 29.92 10.46 -5.29
N SER A 442 29.23 11.18 -4.40
CA SER A 442 28.36 12.28 -4.80
C SER A 442 29.15 13.49 -5.30
N ARG A 443 28.54 14.28 -6.20
CA ARG A 443 29.16 15.44 -6.82
C ARG A 443 28.31 16.69 -6.65
N PHE A 444 28.92 17.75 -6.13
CA PHE A 444 28.33 19.07 -5.93
C PHE A 444 29.06 20.08 -6.82
N GLU A 445 28.42 20.49 -7.92
CA GLU A 445 29.00 21.41 -8.91
C GLU A 445 28.97 22.87 -8.45
N ARG A 446 27.97 23.25 -7.64
CA ARG A 446 27.85 24.56 -6.99
C ARG A 446 27.85 24.41 -5.47
N LYS A 447 27.50 25.48 -4.74
CA LYS A 447 27.63 25.53 -3.28
C LYS A 447 26.83 24.39 -2.64
N ALA A 448 27.48 23.66 -1.74
CA ALA A 448 26.85 22.66 -0.91
C ALA A 448 26.77 23.17 0.54
N ASP A 449 25.56 23.30 1.06
CA ASP A 449 25.28 23.81 2.41
C ASP A 449 24.82 22.67 3.32
N PHE A 450 25.64 22.34 4.32
CA PHE A 450 25.37 21.41 5.41
C PHE A 450 25.36 22.12 6.78
N VAL A 451 25.15 23.44 6.81
CA VAL A 451 25.19 24.26 8.03
C VAL A 451 24.22 23.70 9.07
N LYS A 452 24.70 23.51 10.30
CA LYS A 452 23.88 23.02 11.42
C LYS A 452 23.17 21.69 11.13
N CYS A 453 23.69 20.88 10.21
CA CYS A 453 23.23 19.50 10.03
C CYS A 453 23.53 18.66 11.25
N ARG A 454 22.65 17.71 11.58
CA ARG A 454 22.90 16.71 12.61
C ARG A 454 22.91 15.31 12.02
N PHE A 455 24.07 14.66 12.07
CA PHE A 455 24.25 13.26 11.73
C PHE A 455 24.27 12.45 13.03
N GLY A 456 23.19 11.73 13.32
CA GLY A 456 22.98 10.97 14.54
C GLY A 456 23.68 9.60 14.58
N SER A 457 24.29 9.18 13.48
CA SER A 457 25.05 7.93 13.34
C SER A 457 26.11 8.13 12.25
N ALA A 458 26.55 7.07 11.58
CA ALA A 458 27.61 7.16 10.59
C ALA A 458 27.29 8.13 9.44
N ALA A 459 28.25 9.00 9.12
CA ALA A 459 28.18 9.94 8.01
C ALA A 459 29.31 9.63 7.01
N ILE A 460 28.94 9.18 5.82
CA ILE A 460 29.90 8.70 4.82
C ILE A 460 29.90 9.67 3.65
N PHE A 461 30.97 10.44 3.52
CA PHE A 461 31.21 11.33 2.38
C PHE A 461 32.31 10.81 1.46
N SER A 462 32.86 9.61 1.70
CA SER A 462 34.02 9.13 0.95
C SER A 462 33.85 9.24 -0.57
N GLN A 463 34.90 9.68 -1.26
CA GLN A 463 34.90 9.95 -2.71
C GLN A 463 33.90 11.04 -3.16
N ALA A 464 33.36 11.86 -2.24
CA ALA A 464 32.55 13.00 -2.65
C ALA A 464 33.41 14.12 -3.25
N HIS A 465 32.86 14.79 -4.26
CA HIS A 465 33.50 15.87 -4.99
C HIS A 465 32.73 17.18 -4.79
N PHE A 466 33.38 18.16 -4.15
CA PHE A 466 32.88 19.51 -3.96
C PHE A 466 33.64 20.47 -4.88
N VAL A 467 33.02 20.84 -6.00
CA VAL A 467 33.64 21.64 -7.08
C VAL A 467 33.74 23.11 -6.70
N THR A 468 32.81 23.60 -5.88
CA THR A 468 32.84 24.96 -5.35
C THR A 468 32.81 24.96 -3.82
N ASN A 469 32.33 26.03 -3.20
CA ASN A 469 32.38 26.20 -1.76
C ASN A 469 31.46 25.18 -1.08
N SER A 470 31.94 24.57 0.00
CA SER A 470 31.15 23.67 0.85
C SER A 470 31.16 24.18 2.28
N ASP A 471 30.00 24.16 2.91
CA ASP A 471 29.80 24.71 4.25
C ASP A 471 29.24 23.64 5.19
N PHE A 472 30.06 23.21 6.14
CA PHE A 472 29.75 22.28 7.22
C PHE A 472 29.79 22.99 8.58
N SER A 473 29.70 24.32 8.60
CA SER A 473 29.80 25.09 9.85
C SER A 473 28.69 24.69 10.83
N HIS A 474 29.08 24.53 12.10
CA HIS A 474 28.25 24.04 13.20
C HIS A 474 27.56 22.68 12.93
N ALA A 475 28.04 21.89 11.95
CA ALA A 475 27.53 20.54 11.73
C ALA A 475 27.95 19.64 12.90
N SER A 476 27.06 18.71 13.27
CA SER A 476 27.26 17.83 14.41
C SER A 476 27.19 16.37 14.00
N PHE A 477 28.33 15.69 14.11
CA PHE A 477 28.55 14.30 13.75
C PHE A 477 28.62 13.45 15.03
N GLN A 478 27.53 12.75 15.32
CA GLN A 478 27.35 11.93 16.53
C GLN A 478 27.78 10.47 16.34
N GLY A 479 28.33 10.10 15.18
CA GLY A 479 28.84 8.77 14.89
C GLY A 479 30.09 8.86 14.01
N SER A 480 30.67 7.71 13.67
CA SER A 480 31.89 7.66 12.84
C SER A 480 31.68 8.38 11.51
N THR A 481 32.61 9.25 11.17
CA THR A 481 32.51 10.09 9.97
C THR A 481 33.70 9.86 9.06
N THR A 482 33.46 9.82 7.75
CA THR A 482 34.54 9.62 6.79
C THR A 482 34.38 10.56 5.60
N PHE A 483 35.45 11.29 5.32
CA PHE A 483 35.67 12.10 4.13
C PHE A 483 36.80 11.49 3.27
N ARG A 484 37.08 10.18 3.40
CA ARG A 484 38.22 9.56 2.72
C ARG A 484 38.14 9.78 1.22
N LEU A 485 39.24 10.18 0.59
CA LEU A 485 39.29 10.46 -0.85
C LEU A 485 38.34 11.60 -1.30
N CYS A 486 37.86 12.46 -0.41
CA CYS A 486 37.08 13.63 -0.84
C CYS A 486 37.96 14.69 -1.49
N HIS A 487 37.38 15.42 -2.44
CA HIS A 487 38.04 16.55 -3.08
C HIS A 487 37.22 17.83 -2.89
N PHE A 488 37.78 18.78 -2.15
CA PHE A 488 37.29 20.15 -1.99
C PHE A 488 38.07 21.10 -2.90
N GLN A 489 37.51 21.45 -4.06
CA GLN A 489 38.20 22.26 -5.07
C GLN A 489 38.26 23.76 -4.72
N LYS A 490 37.30 24.25 -3.93
CA LYS A 490 37.27 25.62 -3.40
C LYS A 490 37.27 25.59 -1.86
N SER A 491 36.71 26.63 -1.23
CA SER A 491 36.72 26.76 0.21
C SER A 491 35.85 25.69 0.86
N ALA A 492 36.38 25.00 1.86
CA ALA A 492 35.65 24.09 2.71
C ALA A 492 35.62 24.64 4.13
N ASP A 493 34.42 24.95 4.61
CA ASP A 493 34.21 25.51 5.95
C ASP A 493 33.70 24.44 6.90
N PHE A 494 34.41 24.20 7.99
CA PHE A 494 34.00 23.33 9.10
C PHE A 494 33.94 24.09 10.42
N THR A 495 33.90 25.44 10.41
CA THR A 495 33.88 26.26 11.62
C THR A 495 32.90 25.73 12.66
N GLU A 496 33.39 25.51 13.89
CA GLU A 496 32.60 24.97 15.01
C GLU A 496 31.92 23.60 14.77
N ALA A 497 32.36 22.83 13.76
CA ALA A 497 31.87 21.47 13.56
C ALA A 497 32.30 20.56 14.72
N GLN A 498 31.45 19.59 15.06
CA GLN A 498 31.68 18.66 16.17
C GLN A 498 31.71 17.22 15.68
N PHE A 499 32.82 16.52 15.90
CA PHE A 499 33.03 15.12 15.60
C PHE A 499 33.15 14.33 16.91
N LYS A 500 32.05 13.71 17.33
CA LYS A 500 31.97 13.00 18.63
C LYS A 500 32.60 11.61 18.65
N HIS A 501 32.87 11.06 17.47
CA HIS A 501 33.49 9.77 17.27
C HIS A 501 34.55 9.89 16.17
N ASP A 502 35.22 8.77 15.88
CA ASP A 502 36.30 8.72 14.91
C ASP A 502 35.92 9.37 13.57
N ALA A 503 36.76 10.32 13.15
CA ALA A 503 36.64 11.05 11.90
C ALA A 503 37.86 10.78 11.01
N SER A 504 37.62 10.34 9.77
CA SER A 504 38.68 10.00 8.83
C SER A 504 38.68 10.95 7.62
N PHE A 505 39.74 11.72 7.48
CA PHE A 505 40.05 12.62 6.36
C PHE A 505 41.21 12.08 5.51
N GLU A 506 41.42 10.76 5.49
CA GLU A 506 42.56 10.19 4.77
C GLU A 506 42.45 10.45 3.27
N GLN A 507 43.56 10.87 2.66
CA GLN A 507 43.63 11.17 1.23
C GLN A 507 42.62 12.23 0.78
N VAL A 508 42.16 13.09 1.69
CA VAL A 508 41.40 14.29 1.33
C VAL A 508 42.28 15.28 0.59
N ILE A 509 41.73 15.98 -0.39
CA ILE A 509 42.37 17.10 -1.06
C ILE A 509 41.59 18.38 -0.78
N PHE A 510 42.20 19.34 -0.09
CA PHE A 510 41.75 20.71 0.02
C PHE A 510 42.56 21.60 -0.94
N ALA A 511 41.96 21.96 -2.07
CA ALA A 511 42.66 22.70 -3.12
C ALA A 511 42.76 24.21 -2.83
N ARG A 512 41.88 24.74 -1.96
CA ARG A 512 41.85 26.14 -1.52
C ARG A 512 41.75 26.18 0.00
N VAL A 513 41.04 27.16 0.57
CA VAL A 513 40.95 27.36 2.01
C VAL A 513 40.23 26.18 2.66
N ALA A 514 40.86 25.58 3.67
CA ALA A 514 40.22 24.67 4.60
C ALA A 514 40.08 25.39 5.94
N ASN A 515 38.86 25.68 6.36
CA ASN A 515 38.60 26.33 7.63
C ASN A 515 38.17 25.30 8.68
N LEU A 516 39.07 24.99 9.61
CA LEU A 516 38.86 24.10 10.75
C LEU A 516 38.90 24.88 12.09
N SER A 517 38.59 26.18 12.07
CA SER A 517 38.51 26.99 13.28
C SER A 517 37.46 26.43 14.25
N ASP A 518 37.86 26.28 15.51
CA ASP A 518 37.02 25.82 16.62
C ASP A 518 36.32 24.47 16.40
N VAL A 519 36.87 23.64 15.51
CA VAL A 519 36.41 22.26 15.31
C VAL A 519 36.74 21.42 16.54
N LYS A 520 35.77 20.60 16.98
CA LYS A 520 35.96 19.66 18.08
C LYS A 520 36.07 18.24 17.56
N PHE A 521 37.25 17.64 17.71
CA PHE A 521 37.48 16.22 17.48
C PHE A 521 37.54 15.49 18.83
N GLU A 522 36.46 14.80 19.20
CA GLU A 522 36.39 14.01 20.45
C GLU A 522 36.71 12.52 20.19
N GLY A 523 36.74 12.09 18.93
CA GLY A 523 37.10 10.72 18.53
C GLY A 523 38.59 10.43 18.68
N VAL A 524 38.92 9.25 19.23
CA VAL A 524 40.29 8.84 19.57
C VAL A 524 41.14 8.57 18.31
N ASN A 525 40.51 8.10 17.22
CA ASN A 525 41.20 7.74 15.98
C ASN A 525 40.96 8.72 14.83
N THR A 526 40.95 10.02 15.12
CA THR A 526 40.88 11.03 14.05
C THR A 526 42.14 10.95 13.19
N SER A 527 41.98 10.77 11.87
CA SER A 527 43.07 10.51 10.93
C SER A 527 43.02 11.45 9.73
N PHE A 528 44.16 12.07 9.43
CA PHE A 528 44.40 12.90 8.24
C PHE A 528 45.53 12.32 7.37
N LYS A 529 45.73 10.99 7.44
CA LYS A 529 46.82 10.33 6.73
C LYS A 529 46.77 10.63 5.23
N SER A 530 47.88 11.14 4.70
CA SER A 530 48.02 11.52 3.29
C SER A 530 47.01 12.57 2.80
N ALA A 531 46.44 13.38 3.70
CA ALA A 531 45.63 14.53 3.33
C ALA A 531 46.51 15.63 2.70
N GLN A 532 45.99 16.31 1.69
CA GLN A 532 46.70 17.37 0.95
C GLN A 532 45.99 18.71 1.17
N PHE A 533 46.73 19.71 1.63
CA PHE A 533 46.24 21.06 1.87
C PHE A 533 46.95 22.06 0.95
N ILE A 534 46.52 22.13 -0.30
CA ILE A 534 47.18 22.98 -1.32
C ILE A 534 46.98 24.47 -0.99
N GLY A 535 45.82 24.84 -0.43
CA GLY A 535 45.53 26.20 0.04
C GLY A 535 45.70 26.39 1.54
N PRO A 536 45.36 27.58 2.07
CA PRO A 536 45.50 27.89 3.49
C PRO A 536 44.63 27.00 4.38
N LEU A 537 45.21 26.53 5.48
CA LEU A 537 44.50 25.86 6.56
C LEU A 537 44.32 26.82 7.73
N LEU A 538 43.08 27.11 8.08
CA LEU A 538 42.73 27.90 9.27
C LEU A 538 42.41 26.92 10.41
N CYS A 539 43.08 27.02 11.54
CA CYS A 539 42.77 26.20 12.72
C CYS A 539 43.02 26.99 14.01
N SER A 540 42.22 26.73 15.04
CA SER A 540 42.42 27.32 16.37
C SER A 540 43.44 26.53 17.21
N ASP A 541 43.48 25.20 17.04
CA ASP A 541 44.37 24.29 17.77
C ASP A 541 45.05 23.30 16.79
N PRO A 542 46.33 23.49 16.44
CA PRO A 542 47.09 22.60 15.54
C PRO A 542 47.34 21.20 16.10
N SER A 543 47.25 21.00 17.43
CA SER A 543 47.52 19.70 18.04
C SER A 543 46.55 18.63 17.55
N THR A 544 45.34 19.04 17.16
CA THR A 544 44.32 18.19 16.53
C THR A 544 44.77 17.59 15.18
N LEU A 545 45.81 18.15 14.57
CA LEU A 545 46.37 17.74 13.29
C LEU A 545 47.70 16.98 13.45
N ALA A 546 48.12 16.68 14.68
CA ALA A 546 49.47 16.22 15.03
C ALA A 546 49.86 14.80 14.55
N ARG A 547 49.12 14.21 13.61
CA ARG A 547 49.43 12.92 12.96
C ARG A 547 49.21 12.98 11.43
N SER A 548 49.08 14.17 10.88
CA SER A 548 48.85 14.39 9.46
C SER A 548 50.20 14.49 8.75
N GLU A 549 50.35 13.75 7.65
CA GLU A 549 51.46 13.97 6.70
C GLU A 549 51.02 15.08 5.76
N PHE A 550 51.68 16.25 5.83
CA PHE A 550 51.41 17.37 4.93
C PHE A 550 52.36 17.32 3.73
N SER A 551 51.84 17.47 2.51
CA SER A 551 52.67 17.61 1.31
C SER A 551 53.23 19.03 1.17
N THR A 552 52.39 20.04 1.41
CA THR A 552 52.65 21.49 1.49
C THR A 552 51.41 22.08 2.16
N ALA A 553 51.52 22.87 3.23
CA ALA A 553 50.36 23.54 3.84
C ALA A 553 50.78 24.91 4.41
N LEU A 554 50.06 25.97 4.03
CA LEU A 554 50.16 27.26 4.72
C LEU A 554 49.17 27.23 5.89
N VAL A 555 49.68 27.23 7.12
CA VAL A 555 48.83 27.15 8.32
C VAL A 555 48.71 28.54 8.95
N ARG A 556 47.48 29.00 9.15
CA ARG A 556 47.17 30.24 9.87
C ARG A 556 46.39 29.92 11.14
N LEU A 557 46.91 30.39 12.27
CA LEU A 557 46.28 30.22 13.57
C LEU A 557 45.16 31.23 13.78
N ALA A 558 43.95 30.73 14.03
CA ALA A 558 42.79 31.56 14.33
C ALA A 558 43.06 32.41 15.58
N GLY A 559 42.79 33.71 15.51
CA GLY A 559 43.10 34.68 16.58
C GLY A 559 44.48 35.35 16.47
N THR A 560 45.30 35.01 15.46
CA THR A 560 46.58 35.69 15.21
C THR A 560 46.67 36.21 13.76
N ASN A 561 47.36 37.34 13.56
CA ASN A 561 47.69 37.88 12.23
C ASN A 561 49.04 37.34 11.71
N LYS A 562 49.56 36.25 12.28
CA LYS A 562 50.84 35.65 11.87
C LYS A 562 50.56 34.43 11.00
N ASP A 563 51.05 34.48 9.76
CA ASP A 563 51.07 33.34 8.84
C ASP A 563 52.36 32.53 9.09
N PHE A 564 52.24 31.22 9.30
CA PHE A 564 53.39 30.33 9.46
C PHE A 564 53.63 29.54 8.17
N TRP A 565 54.82 29.68 7.59
CA TRP A 565 55.24 28.96 6.39
C TRP A 565 55.99 27.67 6.77
N TRP A 566 55.47 26.51 6.33
CA TRP A 566 56.11 25.21 6.52
C TRP A 566 56.62 24.68 5.18
N PRO A 567 57.94 24.56 4.95
CA PRO A 567 58.46 23.91 3.75
C PRO A 567 58.71 22.41 3.99
N LEU A 568 58.27 21.56 3.06
CA LEU A 568 58.60 20.12 2.92
C LEU A 568 58.00 19.15 3.97
N LYS A 569 57.84 17.88 3.54
CA LYS A 569 57.18 16.78 4.26
C LYS A 569 57.62 16.70 5.73
N PHE A 570 56.70 17.01 6.64
CA PHE A 570 56.85 16.70 8.05
C PHE A 570 55.62 15.96 8.56
N SER A 571 55.85 14.97 9.41
CA SER A 571 54.87 14.51 10.39
C SER A 571 54.94 15.49 11.55
N LEU A 572 53.82 16.08 11.98
CA LEU A 572 53.81 16.65 13.34
C LEU A 572 54.12 15.49 14.31
N VAL A 573 55.11 15.67 15.17
CA VAL A 573 55.37 14.78 16.30
C VAL A 573 54.89 15.53 17.55
N GLY A 574 54.17 14.82 18.42
CA GLY A 574 53.32 15.40 19.47
C GLY A 574 53.97 16.44 20.38
N SER A 575 53.13 17.30 20.95
CA SER A 575 53.50 18.37 21.87
C SER A 575 54.15 17.82 23.16
N GLN A 576 55.34 18.30 23.51
CA GLN A 576 55.77 18.37 24.91
C GLN A 576 55.67 19.81 25.39
N ASN A 577 55.16 20.00 26.61
CA ASN A 577 54.93 21.29 27.27
C ASN A 577 56.21 22.14 27.30
N LEU A 578 56.20 23.29 26.63
CA LEU A 578 57.26 24.31 26.66
C LEU A 578 56.65 25.74 26.79
N GLY A 579 55.91 26.00 27.86
CA GLY A 579 55.52 27.36 28.26
C GLY A 579 54.64 28.17 27.28
N ASP A 580 54.51 29.47 27.56
CA ASP A 580 53.53 30.40 26.93
C ASP A 580 53.88 30.84 25.49
N ASP A 581 54.98 30.34 24.91
CA ASP A 581 55.36 30.57 23.51
C ASP A 581 55.28 29.26 22.72
N TRP A 582 54.30 29.16 21.81
CA TRP A 582 54.10 28.00 20.97
C TRP A 582 55.24 27.84 19.95
N GLY A 583 56.17 26.92 20.22
CA GLY A 583 57.18 26.43 19.28
C GLY A 583 56.92 24.98 18.91
N VAL A 584 57.05 24.63 17.62
CA VAL A 584 56.91 23.26 17.12
C VAL A 584 58.31 22.69 16.81
N LEU A 585 58.55 21.47 17.30
CA LEU A 585 59.74 20.66 17.01
C LEU A 585 59.69 20.14 15.58
N ILE A 586 60.71 20.48 14.80
CA ILE A 586 60.93 19.96 13.45
C ILE A 586 61.83 18.75 13.57
N ASP A 587 61.33 17.54 13.24
CA ASP A 587 62.21 16.42 12.97
C ASP A 587 62.81 16.60 11.57
N THR A 588 63.75 17.53 11.45
CA THR A 588 64.75 17.44 10.41
C THR A 588 65.73 16.40 10.90
N GLY A 589 65.92 15.31 10.15
CA GLY A 589 67.06 14.39 10.33
C GLY A 589 68.44 15.04 10.10
N ALA A 590 68.60 16.32 10.46
CA ALA A 590 69.84 17.05 10.56
C ALA A 590 69.85 17.73 11.94
N VAL A 591 70.81 17.33 12.76
CA VAL A 591 71.21 18.04 13.97
C VAL A 591 71.58 19.47 13.56
N VAL A 592 70.72 20.45 13.87
CA VAL A 592 71.11 21.86 13.84
C VAL A 592 71.43 22.24 15.26
N GLY A 593 72.73 22.31 15.55
CA GLY A 593 73.26 22.86 16.78
C GLY A 593 72.83 24.31 16.96
N SER A 594 72.72 24.70 18.22
CA SER A 594 72.59 26.08 18.70
C SER A 594 73.51 27.02 17.93
N ASP A 595 72.95 28.01 17.22
CA ASP A 595 73.18 29.43 17.52
C ASP A 595 72.57 30.36 16.45
N THR A 596 71.83 31.37 16.93
CA THR A 596 71.56 32.67 16.30
C THR A 596 70.76 32.70 14.98
N LEU A 597 69.44 32.90 15.12
CA LEU A 597 68.56 33.48 14.10
C LEU A 597 69.01 34.91 13.76
N THR A 598 69.51 35.12 12.54
CA THR A 598 69.52 36.44 11.90
C THR A 598 68.37 36.52 10.90
N ARG A 599 67.57 37.59 11.04
CA ARG A 599 66.49 37.97 10.11
C ARG A 599 67.05 38.16 8.69
N PRO A 600 66.35 37.73 7.63
CA PRO A 600 66.48 38.39 6.34
C PRO A 600 65.53 39.61 6.30
N THR A 601 66.12 40.79 6.19
CA THR A 601 65.43 42.01 5.78
C THR A 601 65.15 42.01 4.28
N THR A 602 64.02 42.64 3.94
CA THR A 602 63.45 43.05 2.64
C THR A 602 62.90 41.97 1.72
#